data_AF-A0A3M0CPX7-F1
#
_entry.id   AF-A0A3M0CPX7-F1
#
_cell.length_a   1.000
_cell.length_b   1.000
_cell.length_c   1.000
_cell.angle_alpha   90.00
_cell.angle_beta   90.00
_cell.angle_gamma   90.00
#
_symmetry.space_group_name_H-M   'P 1'
#
loop_
_entity.id
_entity.type
_entity.pdbx_description
1 polymer ?
#
loop_
_entity_poly.entity_id
_entity_poly.type
_entity_poly.pdbx_seq_one_letter_code
_entity_poly.pdbx_strand_id
1 'polypeptide(L)'
;MKPWIGALFGLVVGLVTLPSHADNAILMTKTVCDNQENTFTYDWNMKNTADLKLFYLSGTSVADAVITPIGHADAFDGFDDVKVSAHGNAGVIAGIAADTFADIFQNLHASTPDTVEFYACKAAQGAAGGGNSVQKALSLKYPGASAGETAVGRLAAGGLNCSLTGKAAAGDPDITKIEDATYKTGASKAAGFDAAVAALVTGWTTDLFPGSAKTFKNYCIDEVMTDPAANLQNFLNQTITKYGTDYLALINLRYAGTDLYECGNNAGLPNPCVNQ
;
A
#
# COMPACT_ATOMS: atom_id res chain seq x y z
N MET A 1 -2.00 -57.69 50.12
CA MET A 1 -1.34 -57.37 48.83
C MET A 1 -2.14 -56.24 48.18
N LYS A 2 -1.56 -55.05 48.06
CA LYS A 2 -2.20 -53.84 47.49
C LYS A 2 -2.03 -53.83 45.97
N PRO A 3 -3.06 -53.58 45.16
CA PRO A 3 -2.86 -53.28 43.74
C PRO A 3 -2.45 -51.80 43.58
N TRP A 4 -1.45 -51.58 42.74
CA TRP A 4 -1.01 -50.26 42.31
C TRP A 4 -1.89 -49.78 41.15
N ILE A 5 -2.47 -48.59 41.28
CA ILE A 5 -3.17 -47.88 40.21
C ILE A 5 -2.11 -47.16 39.39
N GLY A 6 -1.85 -47.64 38.17
CA GLY A 6 -1.04 -46.93 37.19
C GLY A 6 -1.88 -45.82 36.54
N ALA A 7 -1.58 -44.56 36.87
CA ALA A 7 -2.14 -43.40 36.19
C ALA A 7 -1.38 -43.20 34.87
N LEU A 8 -2.09 -43.36 33.75
CA LEU A 8 -1.62 -42.99 32.42
C LEU A 8 -1.73 -41.46 32.31
N PHE A 9 -0.60 -40.75 32.39
CA PHE A 9 -0.54 -39.33 32.04
C PHE A 9 -0.54 -39.22 30.51
N GLY A 10 -1.67 -38.82 29.94
CA GLY A 10 -1.76 -38.41 28.53
C GLY A 10 -1.06 -37.06 28.34
N LEU A 11 0.10 -37.08 27.70
CA LEU A 11 0.79 -35.86 27.25
C LEU A 11 -0.01 -35.28 26.08
N VAL A 12 -0.83 -34.26 26.35
CA VAL A 12 -1.40 -33.42 25.31
C VAL A 12 -0.25 -32.60 24.73
N VAL A 13 0.27 -33.03 23.58
CA VAL A 13 1.14 -32.20 22.75
C VAL A 13 0.26 -31.07 22.22
N GLY A 14 0.22 -29.96 22.97
CA GLY A 14 -0.31 -28.71 22.44
C GLY A 14 0.52 -28.36 21.21
N LEU A 15 -0.10 -28.40 20.03
CA LEU A 15 0.45 -27.71 18.88
C LEU A 15 0.59 -26.25 19.31
N VAL A 16 1.83 -25.86 19.58
CA VAL A 16 2.21 -24.46 19.63
C VAL A 16 2.03 -23.99 18.20
N THR A 17 0.89 -23.39 17.90
CA THR A 17 0.75 -22.55 16.71
C THR A 17 1.81 -21.47 16.88
N LEU A 18 2.92 -21.61 16.14
CA LEU A 18 3.84 -20.50 15.95
C LEU A 18 2.98 -19.31 15.51
N PRO A 19 3.28 -18.08 16.00
CA PRO A 19 2.58 -16.91 15.49
C PRO A 19 2.65 -16.98 13.96
N SER A 20 1.51 -17.04 13.29
CA SER A 20 1.49 -16.79 11.86
C SER A 20 2.13 -15.42 11.71
N HIS A 21 3.25 -15.37 11.01
CA HIS A 21 3.73 -14.08 10.53
C HIS A 21 2.55 -13.45 9.80
N ALA A 22 2.22 -12.20 10.10
CA ALA A 22 1.18 -11.49 9.36
C ALA A 22 1.59 -11.51 7.89
N ASP A 23 0.77 -12.14 7.06
CA ASP A 23 1.05 -12.23 5.63
C ASP A 23 0.91 -10.82 5.05
N ASN A 24 2.00 -10.31 4.48
CA ASN A 24 2.10 -8.93 4.01
C ASN A 24 1.76 -8.83 2.52
N ALA A 25 0.81 -7.98 2.17
CA ALA A 25 0.44 -7.68 0.78
C ALA A 25 0.71 -6.23 0.41
N ILE A 26 1.09 -6.00 -0.84
CA ILE A 26 0.97 -4.69 -1.48
C ILE A 26 0.07 -4.80 -2.71
N LEU A 27 -1.04 -4.07 -2.67
CA LEU A 27 -1.98 -3.93 -3.76
C LEU A 27 -1.64 -2.68 -4.58
N MET A 28 -1.17 -2.89 -5.81
CA MET A 28 -0.97 -1.83 -6.79
C MET A 28 -2.19 -1.70 -7.70
N THR A 29 -2.33 -0.54 -8.34
CA THR A 29 -3.41 -0.25 -9.29
C THR A 29 -2.85 0.28 -10.61
N LYS A 30 -3.73 0.54 -11.59
CA LYS A 30 -3.36 1.13 -12.89
C LYS A 30 -2.56 2.44 -12.79
N THR A 31 -2.61 3.14 -11.66
CA THR A 31 -1.85 4.39 -11.46
C THR A 31 -0.34 4.16 -11.46
N VAL A 32 0.13 2.91 -11.38
CA VAL A 32 1.53 2.57 -11.65
C VAL A 32 2.03 3.05 -13.02
N CYS A 33 1.12 3.31 -13.96
CA CYS A 33 1.44 3.88 -15.27
C CYS A 33 1.45 5.42 -15.31
N ASP A 34 0.99 6.10 -14.26
CA ASP A 34 0.88 7.57 -14.25
C ASP A 34 2.26 8.22 -14.12
N ASN A 35 3.12 7.68 -13.25
CA ASN A 35 4.53 8.03 -13.07
C ASN A 35 5.25 6.96 -12.21
N GLN A 36 6.53 7.20 -11.89
CA GLN A 36 7.38 6.26 -11.17
C GLN A 36 7.03 6.08 -9.68
N GLU A 37 6.20 6.95 -9.08
CA GLU A 37 5.98 6.99 -7.62
C GLU A 37 5.50 5.65 -7.06
N ASN A 38 4.45 5.05 -7.64
CA ASN A 38 3.93 3.76 -7.18
C ASN A 38 5.00 2.66 -7.23
N THR A 39 5.89 2.70 -8.23
CA THR A 39 7.01 1.75 -8.33
C THR A 39 7.99 1.90 -7.16
N PHE A 40 8.29 3.13 -6.75
CA PHE A 40 9.22 3.37 -5.66
C PHE A 40 8.59 3.17 -4.27
N THR A 41 7.28 3.37 -4.15
CA THR A 41 6.51 2.90 -3.00
C THR A 41 6.61 1.37 -2.87
N TYR A 42 6.51 0.63 -3.98
CA TYR A 42 6.74 -0.81 -3.99
C TYR A 42 8.18 -1.18 -3.60
N ASP A 43 9.20 -0.55 -4.21
CA ASP A 43 10.61 -0.83 -3.90
C ASP A 43 10.96 -0.58 -2.43
N TRP A 44 10.45 0.52 -1.84
CA TRP A 44 10.63 0.80 -0.43
C TRP A 44 9.97 -0.28 0.44
N ASN A 45 8.73 -0.66 0.14
CA ASN A 45 8.02 -1.68 0.92
C ASN A 45 8.68 -3.05 0.81
N MET A 46 9.14 -3.46 -0.37
CA MET A 46 9.88 -4.71 -0.56
C MET A 46 11.16 -4.80 0.28
N LYS A 47 11.81 -3.66 0.54
CA LYS A 47 13.06 -3.61 1.32
C LYS A 47 12.82 -3.51 2.84
N ASN A 48 11.65 -3.05 3.26
CA ASN A 48 11.35 -2.76 4.67
C ASN A 48 10.25 -3.65 5.26
N THR A 49 9.59 -4.47 4.42
CA THR A 49 8.57 -5.43 4.84
C THR A 49 9.01 -6.83 4.44
N ALA A 50 9.20 -7.72 5.41
CA ALA A 50 9.50 -9.12 5.15
C ALA A 50 8.31 -9.80 4.44
N ASP A 51 8.62 -10.73 3.53
CA ASP A 51 7.64 -11.59 2.86
C ASP A 51 6.51 -10.87 2.11
N LEU A 52 6.73 -9.61 1.71
CA LEU A 52 5.74 -8.82 0.98
C LEU A 52 5.37 -9.45 -0.37
N LYS A 53 4.07 -9.66 -0.58
CA LYS A 53 3.48 -10.20 -1.81
C LYS A 53 2.84 -9.11 -2.65
N LEU A 54 3.11 -9.15 -3.96
CA LEU A 54 2.64 -8.13 -4.89
C LEU A 54 1.33 -8.57 -5.54
N PHE A 55 0.32 -7.72 -5.41
CA PHE A 55 -0.97 -7.87 -6.06
C PHE A 55 -1.26 -6.68 -6.96
N TYR A 56 -2.06 -6.92 -8.00
CA TYR A 56 -2.52 -5.88 -8.91
C TYR A 56 -4.04 -5.88 -9.04
N LEU A 57 -4.67 -4.73 -8.77
CA LEU A 57 -6.09 -4.51 -9.01
C LEU A 57 -6.35 -4.00 -10.43
N SER A 58 -7.05 -4.80 -11.23
CA SER A 58 -7.72 -4.37 -12.47
C SER A 58 -9.22 -4.16 -12.24
N GLY A 59 -9.87 -3.49 -13.19
CA GLY A 59 -11.31 -3.17 -13.12
C GLY A 59 -11.62 -1.94 -12.26
N THR A 60 -12.85 -1.45 -12.34
CA THR A 60 -13.27 -0.22 -11.62
C THR A 60 -14.63 -0.34 -10.94
N SER A 61 -15.25 -1.51 -11.02
CA SER A 61 -16.52 -1.85 -10.39
C SER A 61 -16.44 -3.24 -9.76
N VAL A 62 -17.39 -3.60 -8.88
CA VAL A 62 -17.44 -4.93 -8.27
C VAL A 62 -17.57 -6.05 -9.33
N ALA A 63 -18.23 -5.77 -10.47
CA ALA A 63 -18.51 -6.77 -11.49
C ALA A 63 -17.30 -7.12 -12.39
N ASP A 64 -16.34 -6.20 -12.52
CA ASP A 64 -15.17 -6.36 -13.40
C ASP A 64 -13.83 -6.30 -12.65
N ALA A 65 -13.85 -6.03 -11.34
CA ALA A 65 -12.65 -5.98 -10.55
C ALA A 65 -12.03 -7.36 -10.34
N VAL A 66 -10.71 -7.43 -10.51
CA VAL A 66 -9.92 -8.63 -10.29
C VAL A 66 -8.62 -8.23 -9.60
N ILE A 67 -8.26 -8.94 -8.54
CA ILE A 67 -6.94 -8.85 -7.93
C ILE A 67 -6.09 -10.02 -8.41
N THR A 68 -5.01 -9.70 -9.10
CA THR A 68 -4.09 -10.67 -9.71
C THR A 68 -2.82 -10.78 -8.87
N PRO A 69 -2.43 -11.98 -8.39
CA PRO A 69 -1.14 -12.17 -7.73
C PRO A 69 0.00 -12.10 -8.77
N ILE A 70 1.12 -11.47 -8.39
CA ILE A 70 2.23 -11.21 -9.30
C ILE A 70 3.45 -12.02 -8.86
N GLY A 71 3.76 -13.07 -9.62
CA GLY A 71 4.91 -13.96 -9.33
C GLY A 71 4.68 -14.97 -8.19
N HIS A 72 3.44 -15.13 -7.73
CA HIS A 72 3.03 -16.14 -6.74
C HIS A 72 1.58 -16.60 -7.00
N ALA A 73 1.11 -17.58 -6.21
CA ALA A 73 -0.24 -18.15 -6.34
C ALA A 73 -1.15 -17.87 -5.13
N ASP A 74 -0.64 -17.16 -4.12
CA ASP A 74 -1.38 -16.83 -2.89
C ASP A 74 -2.61 -15.96 -3.21
N ALA A 75 -3.74 -16.25 -2.56
CA ALA A 75 -4.99 -15.51 -2.71
C ALA A 75 -4.98 -14.24 -1.85
N PHE A 76 -5.47 -13.12 -2.39
CA PHE A 76 -5.44 -11.82 -1.71
C PHE A 76 -6.15 -11.78 -0.36
N ASP A 77 -7.25 -12.53 -0.20
CA ASP A 77 -8.05 -12.60 1.04
C ASP A 77 -7.29 -13.14 2.26
N GLY A 78 -6.16 -13.82 2.05
CA GLY A 78 -5.37 -14.44 3.12
C GLY A 78 -4.38 -13.51 3.82
N PHE A 79 -4.38 -12.21 3.53
CA PHE A 79 -3.33 -11.28 3.97
C PHE A 79 -3.83 -10.35 5.08
N ASP A 80 -3.22 -10.43 6.25
CA ASP A 80 -3.62 -9.61 7.40
C ASP A 80 -3.12 -8.17 7.30
N ASP A 81 -1.95 -7.96 6.67
CA ASP A 81 -1.31 -6.64 6.53
C ASP A 81 -1.30 -6.17 5.07
N VAL A 82 -2.25 -5.30 4.71
CA VAL A 82 -2.45 -4.86 3.33
C VAL A 82 -1.99 -3.41 3.12
N LYS A 83 -1.07 -3.23 2.17
CA LYS A 83 -0.61 -1.89 1.73
C LYS A 83 -1.23 -1.58 0.38
N VAL A 84 -1.90 -0.45 0.22
CA VAL A 84 -2.51 -0.04 -1.06
C VAL A 84 -1.69 1.09 -1.66
N SER A 85 -1.04 0.84 -2.79
CA SER A 85 -0.27 1.85 -3.54
C SER A 85 -1.07 2.32 -4.75
N ALA A 86 -1.53 3.57 -4.70
CA ALA A 86 -2.30 4.18 -5.77
C ALA A 86 -2.19 5.71 -5.76
N HIS A 87 -2.48 6.36 -6.88
CA HIS A 87 -2.83 7.78 -6.84
C HIS A 87 -4.24 7.99 -6.32
N GLY A 88 -4.45 9.07 -5.57
CA GLY A 88 -5.72 9.38 -4.93
C GLY A 88 -6.05 10.86 -4.94
N ASN A 89 -7.32 11.15 -4.70
CA ASN A 89 -7.84 12.48 -4.40
C ASN A 89 -8.95 12.35 -3.35
N ALA A 90 -9.52 13.48 -2.93
CA ALA A 90 -10.63 13.48 -1.97
C ALA A 90 -11.80 12.59 -2.45
N GLY A 91 -12.10 11.53 -1.70
CA GLY A 91 -13.15 10.54 -2.01
C GLY A 91 -12.88 9.63 -3.22
N VAL A 92 -11.65 9.57 -3.74
CA VAL A 92 -11.30 8.78 -4.94
C VAL A 92 -9.91 8.14 -4.79
N ILE A 93 -9.76 6.88 -5.18
CA ILE A 93 -8.46 6.18 -5.28
C ILE A 93 -8.39 5.40 -6.59
N ALA A 94 -7.26 5.50 -7.31
CA ALA A 94 -7.09 4.90 -8.64
C ALA A 94 -8.16 5.28 -9.68
N GLY A 95 -8.79 6.44 -9.51
CA GLY A 95 -9.93 6.87 -10.33
C GLY A 95 -11.25 6.16 -9.99
N ILE A 96 -11.31 5.43 -8.87
CA ILE A 96 -12.48 4.73 -8.34
C ILE A 96 -13.03 5.52 -7.15
N ALA A 97 -14.35 5.72 -7.11
CA ALA A 97 -15.00 6.37 -5.97
C ALA A 97 -14.79 5.57 -4.68
N ALA A 98 -14.63 6.25 -3.54
CA ALA A 98 -14.29 5.64 -2.25
C ALA A 98 -15.20 4.46 -1.88
N ASP A 99 -16.52 4.63 -1.96
CA ASP A 99 -17.48 3.56 -1.62
C ASP A 99 -17.36 2.36 -2.57
N THR A 100 -17.18 2.61 -3.88
CA THR A 100 -16.98 1.55 -4.88
C THR A 100 -15.67 0.80 -4.68
N PHE A 101 -14.59 1.52 -4.35
CA PHE A 101 -13.31 0.87 -4.03
C PHE A 101 -13.46 -0.01 -2.79
N ALA A 102 -14.13 0.47 -1.74
CA ALA A 102 -14.37 -0.29 -0.53
C ALA A 102 -15.22 -1.55 -0.79
N ASP A 103 -16.24 -1.46 -1.66
CA ASP A 103 -17.02 -2.62 -2.11
C ASP A 103 -16.16 -3.64 -2.86
N ILE A 104 -15.31 -3.18 -3.79
CA ILE A 104 -14.38 -4.04 -4.53
C ILE A 104 -13.42 -4.74 -3.56
N PHE A 105 -12.83 -3.98 -2.65
CA PHE A 105 -11.86 -4.49 -1.69
C PHE A 105 -12.50 -5.56 -0.82
N GLN A 106 -13.66 -5.30 -0.20
CA GLN A 106 -14.34 -6.27 0.66
C GLN A 106 -14.83 -7.51 -0.10
N ASN A 107 -15.23 -7.35 -1.37
CA ASN A 107 -15.62 -8.49 -2.19
C ASN A 107 -14.44 -9.42 -2.53
N LEU A 108 -13.23 -8.87 -2.66
CA LEU A 108 -12.00 -9.62 -2.98
C LEU A 108 -11.15 -9.96 -1.76
N HIS A 109 -11.53 -9.44 -0.59
CA HIS A 109 -10.90 -9.63 0.72
C HIS A 109 -12.00 -9.71 1.80
N ALA A 110 -12.84 -10.74 1.76
CA ALA A 110 -13.95 -10.93 2.69
C ALA A 110 -13.50 -11.09 4.14
N SER A 111 -12.34 -11.70 4.37
CA SER A 111 -11.68 -11.80 5.67
C SER A 111 -11.29 -10.40 6.15
N THR A 112 -11.36 -10.17 7.47
CA THR A 112 -11.03 -8.84 8.01
C THR A 112 -9.51 -8.74 8.17
N PRO A 113 -8.83 -7.81 7.47
CA PRO A 113 -7.40 -7.60 7.67
C PRO A 113 -7.14 -6.96 9.04
N ASP A 114 -5.97 -7.25 9.62
CA ASP A 114 -5.50 -6.57 10.82
C ASP A 114 -5.11 -5.12 10.50
N THR A 115 -4.42 -4.91 9.38
CA THR A 115 -4.01 -3.57 8.96
C THR A 115 -4.28 -3.29 7.47
N VAL A 116 -4.72 -2.06 7.17
CA VAL A 116 -4.71 -1.52 5.81
C VAL A 116 -4.06 -0.14 5.79
N GLU A 117 -2.98 0.01 5.04
CA GLU A 117 -2.25 1.27 4.87
C GLU A 117 -2.35 1.79 3.43
N PHE A 118 -2.88 2.99 3.27
CA PHE A 118 -3.02 3.66 1.98
C PHE A 118 -1.83 4.57 1.68
N TYR A 119 -0.97 4.12 0.77
CA TYR A 119 0.03 4.94 0.07
C TYR A 119 -0.65 5.66 -1.10
N ALA A 120 -1.63 6.53 -0.75
CA ALA A 120 -2.41 7.29 -1.70
C ALA A 120 -2.78 8.66 -1.11
N CYS A 121 -2.59 9.72 -1.90
CA CYS A 121 -2.85 11.07 -1.42
C CYS A 121 -4.34 11.32 -1.20
N LYS A 122 -4.67 11.99 -0.08
CA LYS A 122 -6.05 12.34 0.30
C LYS A 122 -6.98 11.14 0.51
N ALA A 123 -6.44 9.94 0.72
CA ALA A 123 -7.25 8.76 1.02
C ALA A 123 -8.05 8.89 2.33
N ALA A 124 -7.62 9.74 3.27
CA ALA A 124 -8.39 10.09 4.47
C ALA A 124 -9.37 11.27 4.25
N GLN A 125 -9.35 11.95 3.11
CA GLN A 125 -10.21 13.10 2.83
C GLN A 125 -11.47 12.69 2.08
N GLY A 126 -12.64 13.10 2.58
CA GLY A 126 -13.93 12.87 1.92
C GLY A 126 -14.14 13.78 0.70
N ALA A 127 -14.98 13.34 -0.25
CA ALA A 127 -15.32 14.12 -1.43
C ALA A 127 -15.96 15.48 -1.08
N ALA A 128 -15.79 16.47 -1.95
CA ALA A 128 -16.47 17.75 -1.82
C ALA A 128 -18.00 17.53 -1.76
N GLY A 129 -18.66 18.09 -0.74
CA GLY A 129 -20.10 17.89 -0.51
C GLY A 129 -20.46 16.78 0.49
N GLY A 130 -19.47 16.19 1.19
CA GLY A 130 -19.73 15.32 2.35
C GLY A 130 -19.70 13.81 2.07
N GLY A 131 -19.12 13.39 0.93
CA GLY A 131 -18.89 11.96 0.65
C GLY A 131 -17.82 11.34 1.54
N ASN A 132 -17.82 10.00 1.65
CA ASN A 132 -16.83 9.28 2.45
C ASN A 132 -15.40 9.45 1.88
N SER A 133 -14.41 9.44 2.76
CA SER A 133 -13.02 9.18 2.36
C SER A 133 -12.85 7.68 2.04
N VAL A 134 -11.78 7.31 1.36
CA VAL A 134 -11.47 5.90 1.05
C VAL A 134 -11.31 5.11 2.36
N GLN A 135 -10.58 5.68 3.31
CA GLN A 135 -10.37 5.11 4.64
C GLN A 135 -11.69 4.88 5.38
N LYS A 136 -12.59 5.87 5.38
CA LYS A 136 -13.91 5.75 6.02
C LYS A 136 -14.82 4.78 5.28
N ALA A 137 -14.82 4.80 3.95
CA ALA A 137 -15.62 3.88 3.16
C ALA A 137 -15.22 2.42 3.45
N LEU A 138 -13.91 2.14 3.56
CA LEU A 138 -13.41 0.81 3.89
C LEU A 138 -13.77 0.40 5.32
N SER A 139 -13.64 1.31 6.30
CA SER A 139 -13.98 0.99 7.70
C SER A 139 -15.45 0.56 7.86
N LEU A 140 -16.36 1.15 7.07
CA LEU A 140 -17.77 0.80 7.06
C LEU A 140 -18.06 -0.59 6.46
N LYS A 141 -17.13 -1.19 5.70
CA LYS A 141 -17.28 -2.54 5.13
C LYS A 141 -16.91 -3.66 6.09
N TYR A 142 -16.15 -3.35 7.14
CA TYR A 142 -15.76 -4.29 8.19
C TYR A 142 -16.28 -3.77 9.53
N PRO A 143 -17.58 -3.91 9.84
CA PRO A 143 -18.16 -3.38 11.07
C PRO A 143 -17.61 -4.10 12.31
N GLY A 144 -17.32 -3.33 13.35
CA GLY A 144 -16.91 -3.84 14.66
C GLY A 144 -18.09 -4.29 15.54
N ALA A 145 -17.80 -4.58 16.81
CA ALA A 145 -18.79 -5.05 17.77
C ALA A 145 -19.82 -3.96 18.15
N SER A 146 -19.43 -2.68 18.10
CA SER A 146 -20.30 -1.55 18.41
C SER A 146 -20.58 -0.66 17.20
N ALA A 147 -21.66 0.12 17.29
CA ALA A 147 -22.03 1.06 16.23
C ALA A 147 -20.92 2.10 15.98
N GLY A 148 -20.46 2.19 14.73
CA GLY A 148 -19.39 3.11 14.33
C GLY A 148 -17.97 2.59 14.54
N GLU A 149 -17.81 1.36 15.05
CA GLU A 149 -16.52 0.67 15.10
C GLU A 149 -16.23 -0.07 13.80
N THR A 150 -14.95 -0.31 13.55
CA THR A 150 -14.48 -1.23 12.52
C THR A 150 -13.77 -2.42 13.16
N ALA A 151 -13.88 -3.59 12.55
CA ALA A 151 -13.15 -4.79 12.94
C ALA A 151 -11.69 -4.78 12.46
N VAL A 152 -11.31 -3.87 11.55
CA VAL A 152 -9.92 -3.71 11.12
C VAL A 152 -9.11 -3.05 12.23
N GLY A 153 -8.02 -3.70 12.65
CA GLY A 153 -7.19 -3.26 13.78
C GLY A 153 -6.43 -1.95 13.54
N ARG A 154 -6.07 -1.62 12.29
CA ARG A 154 -5.50 -0.31 11.92
C ARG A 154 -5.79 0.04 10.47
N LEU A 155 -6.42 1.18 10.26
CA LEU A 155 -6.55 1.81 8.94
C LEU A 155 -5.71 3.08 8.91
N ALA A 156 -4.66 3.14 8.10
CA ALA A 156 -3.79 4.31 7.99
C ALA A 156 -3.86 4.95 6.59
N ALA A 157 -3.94 6.27 6.51
CA ALA A 157 -4.02 6.99 5.24
C ALA A 157 -3.43 8.41 5.32
N GLY A 158 -2.96 8.92 4.18
CA GLY A 158 -2.59 10.34 4.04
C GLY A 158 -3.83 11.25 3.86
N GLY A 159 -3.90 12.35 4.61
CA GLY A 159 -5.04 13.29 4.53
C GLY A 159 -4.90 14.43 3.51
N LEU A 160 -3.71 14.99 3.33
CA LEU A 160 -3.39 16.01 2.32
C LEU A 160 -2.21 15.54 1.46
N ASN A 161 -1.70 16.41 0.55
CA ASN A 161 -0.56 16.12 -0.34
C ASN A 161 0.48 15.26 0.37
N CYS A 162 0.48 13.99 0.02
CA CYS A 162 1.20 12.97 0.72
C CYS A 162 2.59 12.87 0.09
N SER A 163 3.62 12.80 0.92
CA SER A 163 4.97 12.54 0.44
C SER A 163 5.65 11.43 1.23
N LEU A 164 6.32 10.50 0.54
CA LEU A 164 7.37 9.73 1.18
C LEU A 164 8.47 10.72 1.60
N THR A 165 8.78 10.76 2.90
CA THR A 165 9.75 11.69 3.48
C THR A 165 11.06 10.98 3.75
N GLY A 166 12.19 11.59 3.45
CA GLY A 166 13.50 11.06 3.84
C GLY A 166 13.94 11.57 5.23
N LYS A 167 14.71 10.75 5.95
CA LYS A 167 15.68 11.23 6.94
C LYS A 167 17.08 10.76 6.50
N ALA A 168 17.64 11.41 5.50
CA ALA A 168 19.04 11.16 5.16
C ALA A 168 19.92 11.66 6.31
N ALA A 169 20.59 10.75 7.02
CA ALA A 169 21.86 11.10 7.63
C ALA A 169 22.81 11.52 6.51
N ALA A 170 23.68 12.50 6.76
CA ALA A 170 24.59 13.00 5.74
C ALA A 170 25.46 11.86 5.18
N GLY A 171 25.31 11.56 3.88
CA GLY A 171 26.26 10.73 3.14
C GLY A 171 25.74 9.47 2.46
N ASP A 172 24.49 9.03 2.66
CA ASP A 172 23.98 7.80 2.01
C ASP A 172 22.65 7.99 1.25
N PRO A 173 22.63 7.79 -0.08
CA PRO A 173 21.40 7.59 -0.83
C PRO A 173 20.97 6.12 -0.66
N ASP A 174 20.39 5.79 0.49
CA ASP A 174 19.86 4.45 0.75
C ASP A 174 18.38 4.51 1.17
N ILE A 175 17.52 3.92 0.34
CA ILE A 175 16.08 3.84 0.56
C ILE A 175 15.72 3.01 1.81
N THR A 176 16.63 2.15 2.29
CA THR A 176 16.42 1.38 3.52
C THR A 176 16.70 2.19 4.79
N LYS A 177 17.33 3.36 4.66
CA LYS A 177 17.60 4.29 5.79
C LYS A 177 16.51 5.36 5.93
N ILE A 178 15.50 5.28 5.07
CA ILE A 178 14.27 6.06 5.16
C ILE A 178 13.41 5.39 6.25
N GLU A 179 13.81 5.52 7.51
CA GLU A 179 13.12 4.93 8.68
C GLU A 179 11.76 5.61 8.95
N ASP A 180 10.81 4.84 9.51
CA ASP A 180 9.42 5.19 9.87
C ASP A 180 8.60 5.93 8.79
N ALA A 181 8.99 5.86 7.52
CA ALA A 181 8.39 6.67 6.46
C ALA A 181 7.11 6.04 5.92
N THR A 182 6.01 6.30 6.62
CA THR A 182 4.70 6.38 5.96
C THR A 182 4.64 7.65 5.11
N TYR A 183 3.68 7.71 4.20
CA TYR A 183 3.37 8.95 3.48
C TYR A 183 2.95 10.04 4.47
N LYS A 184 3.83 11.03 4.72
CA LYS A 184 3.53 12.14 5.64
C LYS A 184 2.96 13.34 4.88
N THR A 185 2.02 14.03 5.49
CA THR A 185 1.62 15.38 5.07
C THR A 185 2.59 16.42 5.63
N GLY A 186 2.42 17.69 5.22
CA GLY A 186 3.21 18.79 5.76
C GLY A 186 4.69 18.73 5.40
N ALA A 187 5.04 17.87 4.44
CA ALA A 187 6.41 17.70 4.01
C ALA A 187 6.97 18.99 3.40
N SER A 188 8.12 19.41 3.91
CA SER A 188 8.87 20.52 3.35
C SER A 188 9.73 20.03 2.19
N LYS A 189 9.92 20.89 1.19
CA LYS A 189 10.79 20.62 0.04
C LYS A 189 12.00 21.55 0.04
N ALA A 190 13.17 21.00 -0.22
CA ALA A 190 14.39 21.76 -0.43
C ALA A 190 14.43 22.38 -1.85
N ALA A 191 15.40 23.27 -2.08
CA ALA A 191 15.65 23.83 -3.41
C ALA A 191 16.00 22.73 -4.42
N GLY A 192 15.54 22.87 -5.66
CA GLY A 192 15.75 21.88 -6.72
C GLY A 192 14.71 20.75 -6.78
N PHE A 193 13.81 20.64 -5.78
CA PHE A 193 12.75 19.62 -5.77
C PHE A 193 11.88 19.65 -7.04
N ASP A 194 11.36 20.82 -7.42
CA ASP A 194 10.46 20.92 -8.58
C ASP A 194 11.18 20.60 -9.91
N ALA A 195 12.48 20.89 -10.01
CA ALA A 195 13.29 20.54 -11.16
C ALA A 195 13.53 19.02 -11.25
N ALA A 196 13.78 18.36 -10.11
CA ALA A 196 13.90 16.90 -10.04
C ALA A 196 12.58 16.21 -10.42
N VAL A 197 11.43 16.71 -9.95
CA VAL A 197 10.11 16.22 -10.38
C VAL A 197 9.94 16.38 -11.89
N ALA A 198 10.25 17.55 -12.45
CA ALA A 198 10.11 17.78 -13.89
C ALA A 198 11.01 16.85 -14.72
N ALA A 199 12.22 16.56 -14.26
CA ALA A 199 13.12 15.61 -14.91
C ALA A 199 12.56 14.19 -14.91
N LEU A 200 12.06 13.71 -13.77
CA LEU A 200 11.44 12.38 -13.65
C LEU A 200 10.18 12.25 -14.52
N VAL A 201 9.30 13.26 -14.51
CA VAL A 201 8.09 13.30 -15.35
C VAL A 201 8.45 13.31 -16.83
N THR A 202 9.47 14.09 -17.21
CA THR A 202 9.96 14.10 -18.60
C THR A 202 10.46 12.72 -18.98
N GLY A 203 11.37 12.15 -18.19
CA GLY A 203 11.92 10.81 -18.39
C GLY A 203 10.83 9.75 -18.58
N TRP A 204 9.80 9.75 -17.73
CA TRP A 204 8.67 8.82 -17.83
C TRP A 204 7.99 8.81 -19.19
N THR A 205 7.90 9.99 -19.82
CA THR A 205 7.20 10.20 -21.08
C THR A 205 8.11 10.20 -22.29
N THR A 206 9.43 10.23 -22.13
CA THR A 206 10.39 10.34 -23.24
C THR A 206 11.42 9.20 -23.30
N ASP A 207 11.84 8.66 -22.16
CA ASP A 207 12.77 7.53 -22.14
C ASP A 207 12.08 6.27 -22.67
N LEU A 208 12.80 5.50 -23.47
CA LEU A 208 12.33 4.21 -23.99
C LEU A 208 12.46 3.13 -22.91
N PHE A 209 11.44 2.27 -22.84
CA PHE A 209 11.51 1.06 -22.04
C PHE A 209 12.55 0.09 -22.64
N PRO A 210 13.43 -0.53 -21.83
CA PRO A 210 14.47 -1.42 -22.35
C PRO A 210 13.91 -2.54 -23.23
N GLY A 211 14.46 -2.67 -24.44
CA GLY A 211 14.00 -3.67 -25.42
C GLY A 211 12.71 -3.31 -26.16
N SER A 212 12.17 -2.09 -26.00
CA SER A 212 10.97 -1.61 -26.67
C SER A 212 11.22 -0.27 -27.39
N ALA A 213 10.41 0.01 -28.42
CA ALA A 213 10.31 1.33 -29.04
C ALA A 213 9.31 2.25 -28.31
N LYS A 214 8.65 1.75 -27.26
CA LYS A 214 7.70 2.50 -26.45
C LYS A 214 8.41 3.19 -25.29
N THR A 215 7.88 4.34 -24.89
CA THR A 215 8.32 5.02 -23.66
C THR A 215 7.89 4.22 -22.43
N PHE A 216 8.45 4.49 -21.25
CA PHE A 216 8.00 3.84 -20.00
C PHE A 216 6.48 3.94 -19.81
N LYS A 217 5.91 5.14 -19.98
CA LYS A 217 4.47 5.37 -19.90
C LYS A 217 3.68 4.48 -20.88
N ASN A 218 4.06 4.50 -22.16
CA ASN A 218 3.30 3.79 -23.20
C ASN A 218 3.49 2.27 -23.10
N TYR A 219 4.69 1.80 -22.71
CA TYR A 219 4.91 0.38 -22.42
C TYR A 219 4.02 -0.10 -21.27
N CYS A 220 3.91 0.70 -20.21
CA CYS A 220 3.03 0.37 -19.09
C CYS A 220 1.59 0.22 -19.55
N ILE A 221 1.05 1.24 -20.24
CA ILE A 221 -0.35 1.25 -20.68
C ILE A 221 -0.64 0.13 -21.67
N ASP A 222 0.22 -0.07 -22.67
CA ASP A 222 -0.09 -0.97 -23.78
C ASP A 222 0.23 -2.44 -23.48
N GLU A 223 1.28 -2.70 -22.70
CA GLU A 223 1.78 -4.06 -22.45
C GLU A 223 1.48 -4.50 -21.02
N VAL A 224 1.85 -3.69 -20.02
CA VAL A 224 1.71 -4.07 -18.61
C VAL A 224 0.25 -4.14 -18.19
N MET A 225 -0.59 -3.17 -18.60
CA MET A 225 -2.02 -3.20 -18.23
C MET A 225 -2.82 -4.25 -19.00
N THR A 226 -2.28 -4.76 -20.12
CA THR A 226 -2.91 -5.84 -20.90
C THR A 226 -2.69 -7.21 -20.25
N ASP A 227 -1.48 -7.46 -19.72
CA ASP A 227 -1.17 -8.67 -18.96
C ASP A 227 -0.26 -8.34 -17.76
N PRO A 228 -0.86 -7.89 -16.63
CA PRO A 228 -0.10 -7.52 -15.44
C PRO A 228 0.67 -8.71 -14.85
N ALA A 229 0.09 -9.91 -14.90
CA ALA A 229 0.71 -11.12 -14.35
C ALA A 229 2.05 -11.44 -15.03
N ALA A 230 2.13 -11.25 -16.35
CA ALA A 230 3.36 -11.48 -17.11
C ALA A 230 4.37 -10.31 -17.01
N ASN A 231 3.87 -9.08 -16.98
CA ASN A 231 4.70 -7.91 -17.29
C ASN A 231 5.03 -7.00 -16.11
N LEU A 232 4.19 -6.96 -15.07
CA LEU A 232 4.31 -5.94 -14.02
C LEU A 232 5.62 -6.05 -13.24
N GLN A 233 6.03 -7.26 -12.83
CA GLN A 233 7.28 -7.42 -12.07
C GLN A 233 8.50 -6.94 -12.85
N ASN A 234 8.61 -7.29 -14.14
CA ASN A 234 9.71 -6.82 -14.98
C ASN A 234 9.65 -5.29 -15.15
N PHE A 235 8.46 -4.73 -15.37
CA PHE A 235 8.28 -3.30 -15.49
C PHE A 235 8.75 -2.52 -14.26
N LEU A 236 8.37 -2.99 -13.07
CA LEU A 236 8.82 -2.42 -11.79
C LEU A 236 10.35 -2.48 -11.69
N ASN A 237 10.96 -3.63 -11.95
CA ASN A 237 12.41 -3.81 -11.88
C ASN A 237 13.18 -2.88 -12.84
N GLN A 238 12.71 -2.72 -14.08
CA GLN A 238 13.33 -1.83 -15.06
C GLN A 238 13.16 -0.35 -14.68
N THR A 239 12.00 0.01 -14.14
CA THR A 239 11.72 1.37 -13.66
C THR A 239 12.62 1.73 -12.47
N ILE A 240 12.78 0.81 -11.51
CA ILE A 240 13.72 0.97 -10.37
C ILE A 240 15.15 1.13 -10.88
N THR A 241 15.57 0.29 -11.83
CA THR A 241 16.93 0.34 -12.41
C THR A 241 17.19 1.67 -13.11
N LYS A 242 16.20 2.19 -13.85
CA LYS A 242 16.34 3.43 -14.63
C LYS A 242 16.29 4.69 -13.77
N TYR A 243 15.37 4.75 -12.82
CA TYR A 243 15.06 6.00 -12.09
C TYR A 243 15.45 5.98 -10.61
N GLY A 244 15.99 4.87 -10.09
CA GLY A 244 16.19 4.67 -8.65
C GLY A 244 17.05 5.74 -7.99
N THR A 245 18.18 6.08 -8.60
CA THR A 245 19.07 7.12 -8.09
C THR A 245 18.39 8.50 -8.05
N ASP A 246 17.70 8.87 -9.14
CA ASP A 246 17.05 10.18 -9.25
C ASP A 246 15.85 10.30 -8.32
N TYR A 247 15.06 9.23 -8.19
CA TYR A 247 13.92 9.20 -7.29
C TYR A 247 14.35 9.21 -5.82
N LEU A 248 15.44 8.54 -5.48
CA LEU A 248 16.01 8.60 -4.14
C LEU A 248 16.53 10.00 -3.80
N ALA A 249 17.17 10.67 -4.75
CA ALA A 249 17.53 12.09 -4.61
C ALA A 249 16.28 12.95 -4.39
N LEU A 250 15.19 12.70 -5.11
CA LEU A 250 13.91 13.40 -4.92
C LEU A 250 13.36 13.20 -3.50
N ILE A 251 13.35 11.97 -2.97
CA ILE A 251 12.87 11.70 -1.61
C ILE A 251 13.71 12.45 -0.58
N ASN A 252 15.03 12.51 -0.76
CA ASN A 252 15.94 13.24 0.13
C ASN A 252 15.77 14.76 0.08
N LEU A 253 15.20 15.30 -0.99
CA LEU A 253 14.78 16.70 -1.07
C LEU A 253 13.48 16.98 -0.30
N ARG A 254 12.82 15.95 0.25
CA ARG A 254 11.66 16.05 1.15
C ARG A 254 12.03 15.69 2.58
N TYR A 255 11.70 16.58 3.51
CA TYR A 255 12.00 16.38 4.93
C TYR A 255 10.90 16.98 5.81
N ALA A 256 10.85 16.51 7.05
CA ALA A 256 9.79 16.81 8.03
C ALA A 256 8.38 16.41 7.54
N GLY A 257 7.44 16.22 8.47
CA GLY A 257 6.06 15.83 8.17
C GLY A 257 5.40 15.26 9.43
N THR A 258 4.11 15.52 9.62
CA THR A 258 3.46 15.29 10.92
C THR A 258 2.09 14.63 10.85
N ASP A 259 1.25 14.85 9.82
CA ASP A 259 -0.12 14.33 9.88
C ASP A 259 -0.23 12.94 9.23
N LEU A 260 -0.49 11.93 10.06
CA LEU A 260 -0.95 10.60 9.65
C LEU A 260 -2.38 10.42 10.19
N TYR A 261 -3.30 9.96 9.35
CA TYR A 261 -4.68 9.72 9.77
C TYR A 261 -4.86 8.23 10.04
N GLU A 262 -5.32 7.89 11.24
CA GLU A 262 -5.55 6.50 11.62
C GLU A 262 -6.97 6.28 12.15
N CYS A 263 -7.56 5.13 11.80
CA CYS A 263 -8.78 4.62 12.43
C CYS A 263 -8.47 3.24 13.06
N GLY A 264 -9.16 2.92 14.17
CA GLY A 264 -9.21 1.55 14.70
C GLY A 264 -8.09 1.10 15.65
N ASN A 265 -7.21 1.98 16.13
CA ASN A 265 -6.06 1.57 16.96
C ASN A 265 -6.48 0.65 18.14
N ASN A 266 -5.83 -0.51 18.29
CA ASN A 266 -6.13 -1.67 19.16
C ASN A 266 -6.33 -1.39 20.68
N ALA A 267 -6.41 -0.13 21.11
CA ALA A 267 -6.58 0.31 22.49
C ALA A 267 -8.04 0.58 22.92
N GLY A 268 -9.05 0.09 22.17
CA GLY A 268 -10.44 0.07 22.64
C GLY A 268 -11.09 1.45 22.85
N LEU A 269 -10.74 2.45 22.05
CA LEU A 269 -11.43 3.74 22.04
C LEU A 269 -12.30 3.89 20.79
N PRO A 270 -13.54 4.39 20.90
CA PRO A 270 -14.33 4.77 19.73
C PRO A 270 -13.62 5.94 19.06
N ASN A 271 -13.09 5.75 17.85
CA ASN A 271 -12.34 6.82 17.18
C ASN A 271 -12.80 7.05 15.73
N PRO A 272 -13.52 8.16 15.46
CA PRO A 272 -13.78 8.59 14.09
C PRO A 272 -12.48 9.16 13.51
N CYS A 273 -11.69 8.33 12.82
CA CYS A 273 -10.56 8.69 11.94
C CYS A 273 -9.96 10.08 12.21
N VAL A 274 -9.09 10.19 13.21
CA VAL A 274 -8.48 11.47 13.64
C VAL A 274 -7.03 11.57 13.19
N ASN A 275 -6.54 12.81 13.13
CA ASN A 275 -5.13 13.11 12.88
C ASN A 275 -4.28 12.78 14.12
N GLN A 276 -3.08 12.21 13.93
CA GLN A 276 -2.06 12.01 15.00
C GLN A 276 -0.97 13.05 14.93
#